data_AF-A0A3R7MBB5-F1
#
_entry.id   AF-A0A3R7MBB5-F1
#
_cell.length_a   1.000
_cell.length_b   1.000
_cell.length_c   1.000
_cell.angle_alpha   90.00
_cell.angle_beta   90.00
_cell.angle_gamma   90.00
#
_symmetry.space_group_name_H-M   'P 1'
#
loop_
_entity.id
_entity.type
_entity.pdbx_description
1 polymer ?
#
loop_
_entity_poly.entity_id
_entity_poly.type
_entity_poly.pdbx_seq_one_letter_code
_entity_poly.pdbx_strand_id
1 'polypeptide(L)'
;MVSYGYFGDLLQSSERWRKLGPSRYIVSGLLQVIRNRSYEGQVRVRYPATPLAQPDDATPCSQHCGVCSKASRAAPLPGEWHQFSGRWSVLTSAVASCSCRLTPHGVSPSAHLGDGCADLILVAGGSRFRILSYLYRTSCTGNSSL
;
A
#
# COMPACT_ATOMS: atom_id res chain seq x y z
N MET A 1 -5.30 -5.26 3.40
CA MET A 1 -5.00 -4.30 2.31
C MET A 1 -6.28 -3.99 1.57
N VAL A 2 -6.60 -2.72 1.37
CA VAL A 2 -7.68 -2.28 0.49
C VAL A 2 -7.05 -1.45 -0.61
N SER A 3 -7.38 -1.74 -1.86
CA SER A 3 -6.74 -1.06 -3.00
C SER A 3 -7.72 -0.72 -4.10
N TYR A 4 -7.46 0.41 -4.74
CA TYR A 4 -8.15 0.91 -5.91
C TYR A 4 -7.14 1.25 -7.02
N GLY A 5 -7.59 1.20 -8.27
CA GLY A 5 -6.74 1.35 -9.45
C GLY A 5 -6.03 0.04 -9.82
N TYR A 6 -4.72 0.11 -10.09
CA TYR A 6 -3.93 -1.00 -10.61
C TYR A 6 -4.16 -2.34 -9.91
N PHE A 7 -4.06 -2.39 -8.58
CA PHE A 7 -4.22 -3.63 -7.83
C PHE A 7 -5.66 -4.16 -7.90
N GLY A 8 -6.67 -3.29 -7.91
CA GLY A 8 -8.06 -3.68 -8.10
C GLY A 8 -8.31 -4.27 -9.49
N ASP A 9 -7.82 -3.58 -10.53
CA ASP A 9 -7.93 -4.04 -11.92
C ASP A 9 -7.17 -5.35 -12.17
N LEU A 10 -5.98 -5.49 -11.56
CA LEU A 10 -5.18 -6.71 -11.60
C LEU A 10 -5.96 -7.86 -10.97
N LEU A 11 -6.50 -7.69 -9.76
CA LEU A 11 -7.26 -8.73 -9.09
C LEU A 11 -8.48 -9.13 -9.91
N GLN A 12 -9.25 -8.16 -10.40
CA GLN A 12 -10.43 -8.42 -11.24
C GLN A 12 -10.07 -9.15 -12.54
N SER A 13 -9.04 -8.70 -13.26
CA SER A 13 -8.62 -9.32 -14.52
C SER A 13 -8.01 -10.71 -14.32
N SER A 14 -7.32 -10.93 -13.21
CA SER A 14 -6.69 -12.21 -12.87
C SER A 14 -7.68 -13.36 -12.66
N GLU A 15 -8.93 -13.05 -12.32
CA GLU A 15 -9.98 -14.08 -12.17
C GLU A 15 -10.32 -14.77 -13.50
N ARG A 16 -10.12 -14.11 -14.64
CA ARG A 16 -10.30 -14.74 -15.96
C ARG A 16 -9.28 -15.84 -16.23
N TRP A 17 -8.12 -15.78 -15.57
CA TRP A 17 -6.97 -16.65 -15.79
C TRP A 17 -6.74 -17.61 -14.63
N ARG A 18 -7.79 -17.94 -13.86
CA ARG A 18 -7.71 -18.78 -12.66
C ARG A 18 -7.05 -20.15 -12.91
N LYS A 19 -7.15 -20.68 -14.14
CA LYS A 19 -6.50 -21.93 -14.58
C LYS A 19 -4.97 -21.88 -14.58
N LEU A 20 -4.36 -20.68 -14.66
CA LEU A 20 -2.90 -20.50 -14.67
C LEU A 20 -2.27 -20.51 -13.25
N GLY A 21 -3.07 -20.70 -12.20
CA GLY A 21 -2.58 -20.72 -10.82
C GLY A 21 -1.94 -19.37 -10.42
N PRO A 22 -0.88 -19.37 -9.58
CA PRO A 22 -0.25 -18.14 -9.08
C PRO A 22 0.31 -17.21 -10.18
N SER A 23 0.67 -17.75 -11.34
CA SER A 23 1.22 -16.96 -12.45
C SER A 23 0.22 -15.93 -13.01
N ARG A 24 -1.09 -16.12 -12.75
CA ARG A 24 -2.16 -15.21 -13.18
C ARG A 24 -1.95 -13.77 -12.72
N TYR A 25 -1.33 -13.56 -11.56
CA TYR A 25 -1.08 -12.22 -11.01
C TYR A 25 0.02 -11.49 -11.77
N ILE A 26 1.08 -12.20 -12.19
CA ILE A 26 2.18 -11.63 -12.97
C ILE A 26 1.68 -11.22 -14.37
N VAL A 27 0.95 -12.12 -15.05
CA VAL A 27 0.41 -11.84 -16.39
C VAL A 27 -0.59 -10.68 -16.36
N SER A 28 -1.56 -10.73 -15.43
CA SER A 28 -2.56 -9.66 -15.30
C SER A 28 -1.92 -8.33 -14.89
N GLY A 29 -0.92 -8.39 -14.00
CA GLY A 29 -0.17 -7.21 -13.59
C GLY A 29 0.61 -6.57 -14.73
N LEU A 30 1.28 -7.35 -15.58
CA LEU A 30 2.01 -6.84 -16.73
C LEU A 30 1.05 -6.18 -17.74
N LEU A 31 -0.07 -6.85 -18.05
CA LEU A 31 -1.10 -6.30 -18.92
C LEU A 31 -1.66 -4.98 -18.40
N GLN A 32 -1.84 -4.86 -17.08
CA GLN A 32 -2.37 -3.64 -16.48
C GLN A 32 -1.34 -2.50 -16.45
N VAL A 33 -0.04 -2.79 -16.30
CA VAL A 33 1.04 -1.79 -16.47
C VAL A 33 1.04 -1.25 -17.91
N ILE A 34 0.91 -2.13 -18.90
CA ILE A 34 0.85 -1.73 -20.33
C ILE A 34 -0.37 -0.83 -20.59
N ARG A 35 -1.53 -1.18 -20.01
CA ARG A 35 -2.77 -0.40 -20.12
C ARG A 35 -2.68 0.98 -19.47
N ASN A 36 -1.85 1.15 -18.43
CA ASN A 36 -1.59 2.43 -17.76
C ASN A 36 -2.86 3.21 -17.38
N ARG A 37 -3.88 2.52 -16.87
CA ARG A 37 -5.09 3.19 -16.41
C ARG A 37 -4.79 4.05 -15.19
N SER A 38 -5.50 5.16 -15.11
CA SER A 38 -5.45 6.06 -13.96
C SER A 38 -6.82 6.67 -13.76
N TYR A 39 -7.17 6.90 -12.51
CA TYR A 39 -8.52 7.25 -12.09
C TYR A 39 -8.48 8.58 -11.36
N GLU A 40 -9.36 9.49 -11.75
CA GLU A 40 -9.49 10.78 -11.08
C GLU A 40 -10.33 10.63 -9.83
N GLY A 41 -9.88 11.20 -8.72
CA GLY A 41 -10.56 11.05 -7.46
C GLY A 41 -9.96 11.89 -6.33
N GLN A 42 -10.77 12.01 -5.28
CA GLN A 42 -10.42 12.71 -4.06
C GLN A 42 -10.31 11.71 -2.91
N VAL A 43 -9.24 11.83 -2.14
CA VAL A 43 -8.94 10.98 -0.99
C VAL A 43 -8.93 11.88 0.24
N ARG A 44 -9.68 11.50 1.27
CA ARG A 44 -9.65 12.17 2.57
C ARG A 44 -9.11 11.20 3.61
N VAL A 45 -8.11 11.64 4.36
CA VAL A 45 -7.50 10.87 5.45
C VAL A 45 -7.32 11.73 6.68
N ARG A 46 -7.25 11.08 7.84
CA ARG A 46 -6.87 11.72 9.10
C ARG A 46 -5.54 11.17 9.54
N TYR A 47 -4.56 12.05 9.73
CA TYR A 47 -3.34 11.66 10.40
C TYR A 47 -3.58 11.59 11.91
N PRO A 48 -2.89 10.70 12.64
CA PRO A 48 -2.91 10.75 14.10
C PRO A 48 -2.30 12.08 14.58
N ALA A 49 -2.93 12.73 15.55
CA ALA A 49 -2.41 13.96 16.15
C ALA A 49 -1.06 13.71 16.86
N THR A 50 -0.88 12.50 17.38
CA THR A 50 0.36 12.00 17.97
C THR A 50 0.76 10.69 17.28
N PRO A 51 1.60 10.72 16.24
CA PRO A 51 2.03 9.50 15.56
C PRO A 51 2.86 8.63 16.51
N LEU A 52 2.44 7.37 16.68
CA LEU A 52 3.18 6.38 17.47
C LEU A 52 4.26 5.65 16.66
N ALA A 53 4.17 5.71 15.33
CA ALA A 53 5.14 5.23 14.37
C ALA A 53 5.09 6.14 13.14
N GLN A 54 6.24 6.35 12.50
CA GLN A 54 6.33 6.94 11.18
C GLN A 54 6.63 5.86 10.13
N PRO A 55 6.14 6.01 8.88
CA PRO A 55 6.41 5.06 7.80
C PRO A 55 7.92 4.84 7.56
N ASP A 56 8.72 5.86 7.87
CA ASP A 56 10.17 5.91 7.65
C ASP A 56 10.98 5.28 8.78
N ASP A 57 10.36 4.97 9.94
CA ASP A 57 11.07 4.43 11.11
C ASP A 57 11.60 3.00 10.91
N ALA A 58 11.32 2.37 9.74
CA ALA A 58 11.85 1.08 9.29
C ALA A 58 11.76 -0.09 10.29
N THR A 59 10.97 0.03 11.37
CA THR A 59 10.82 -1.04 12.36
C THR A 59 9.68 -1.98 11.95
N PRO A 60 9.96 -3.25 11.60
CA PRO A 60 8.91 -4.18 11.25
C PRO A 60 8.10 -4.57 12.49
N CYS A 61 6.77 -4.68 12.32
CA CYS A 61 5.90 -5.14 13.39
C CYS A 61 6.14 -6.62 13.73
N SER A 62 6.27 -6.93 15.01
CA SER A 62 6.49 -8.29 15.54
C SER A 62 5.59 -8.58 16.75
N GLN A 63 5.62 -9.82 17.27
CA GLN A 63 4.76 -10.26 18.38
C GLN A 63 4.91 -9.40 19.66
N HIS A 64 6.07 -8.78 19.87
CA HIS A 64 6.35 -7.90 21.02
C HIS A 64 6.61 -6.46 20.57
N CYS A 65 5.79 -5.97 19.64
CA CYS A 65 5.94 -4.62 19.12
C CYS A 65 5.64 -3.54 20.16
N GLY A 66 6.62 -2.68 20.45
CA GLY A 66 6.48 -1.56 21.38
C GLY A 66 5.47 -0.49 20.93
N VAL A 67 5.33 -0.27 19.62
CA VAL A 67 4.34 0.67 19.06
C VAL A 67 2.92 0.16 19.34
N CYS A 68 2.62 -1.09 18.96
CA CYS A 68 1.31 -1.70 19.20
C CYS A 68 0.97 -1.78 20.70
N SER A 69 1.97 -2.05 21.56
CA SER A 69 1.79 -2.08 23.01
C SER A 69 1.50 -0.70 23.62
N LYS A 70 2.09 0.38 23.07
CA LYS A 70 1.75 1.75 23.47
C LYS A 70 0.35 2.13 22.99
N ALA A 71 0.01 1.81 21.75
CA ALA A 71 -1.29 2.10 21.16
C ALA A 71 -2.46 1.41 21.88
N SER A 72 -2.25 0.19 22.40
CA SER A 72 -3.27 -0.51 23.17
C SER A 72 -3.55 0.12 24.54
N ARG A 73 -2.58 0.83 25.12
CA ARG A 73 -2.74 1.58 26.38
C ARG A 73 -3.28 2.99 26.16
N ALA A 74 -2.88 3.62 25.06
CA ALA A 74 -3.29 4.96 24.68
C ALA A 74 -3.49 5.02 23.17
N ALA A 75 -4.74 4.90 22.73
CA ALA A 75 -5.07 4.99 21.31
C ALA A 75 -4.68 6.37 20.75
N PRO A 76 -4.10 6.44 19.54
CA PRO A 76 -3.79 7.72 18.91
C PRO A 76 -5.05 8.57 18.75
N LEU A 77 -4.99 9.82 19.18
CA LEU A 77 -6.08 10.75 18.93
C LEU A 77 -6.15 11.07 17.44
N PRO A 78 -7.33 11.04 16.84
CA PRO A 78 -7.45 11.29 15.41
C PRO A 78 -7.29 12.79 15.16
N GLY A 79 -6.33 13.16 14.32
CA GLY A 79 -6.02 14.55 13.98
C GLY A 79 -6.99 15.13 12.95
N GLU A 80 -6.50 16.14 12.24
CA GLU A 80 -7.26 16.88 11.23
C GLU A 80 -7.46 16.06 9.94
N TRP A 81 -8.49 16.43 9.18
CA TRP A 81 -8.74 15.86 7.87
C TRP A 81 -7.85 16.52 6.83
N HIS A 82 -7.11 15.69 6.09
CA HIS A 82 -6.34 16.10 4.93
C HIS A 82 -6.98 15.54 3.67
N GLN A 83 -6.94 16.33 2.60
CA GLN A 83 -7.56 16.00 1.34
C GLN A 83 -6.53 16.04 0.22
N PHE A 84 -6.45 14.94 -0.52
CA PHE A 84 -5.62 14.80 -1.71
C PHE A 84 -6.52 14.60 -2.91
N SER A 85 -6.46 15.52 -3.86
CA SER A 85 -7.17 15.43 -5.14
C SER A 85 -6.17 15.19 -6.25
N GLY A 86 -6.49 14.30 -7.18
CA GLY A 86 -5.61 14.05 -8.31
C GLY A 86 -6.05 12.86 -9.13
N ARG A 87 -5.19 12.48 -10.07
CA ARG A 87 -5.33 11.26 -10.85
C ARG A 87 -4.38 10.22 -10.29
N TRP A 88 -4.90 9.06 -9.93
CA TRP A 88 -4.18 8.00 -9.23
C TRP A 88 -4.14 6.73 -10.08
N SER A 89 -2.95 6.15 -10.25
CA SER A 89 -2.79 4.82 -10.84
C SER A 89 -2.84 3.72 -9.78
N VAL A 90 -2.36 4.01 -8.57
CA VAL A 90 -2.46 3.13 -7.40
C VAL A 90 -2.94 3.95 -6.22
N LEU A 91 -3.97 3.47 -5.54
CA LEU A 91 -4.41 3.96 -4.25
C LEU A 91 -4.58 2.75 -3.35
N THR A 92 -3.80 2.66 -2.29
CA THR A 92 -3.77 1.47 -1.43
C THR A 92 -3.70 1.89 0.03
N SER A 93 -4.52 1.25 0.86
CA SER A 93 -4.41 1.28 2.31
C SER A 93 -3.92 -0.09 2.84
N ALA A 94 -2.91 -0.06 3.71
CA ALA A 94 -2.30 -1.23 4.33
C ALA A 94 -2.28 -1.10 5.86
N VAL A 95 -2.78 -2.12 6.56
CA VAL A 95 -2.79 -2.22 8.04
C VAL A 95 -1.69 -3.16 8.56
N ALA A 96 -0.89 -3.69 7.65
CA ALA A 96 0.20 -4.62 7.90
C ALA A 96 1.14 -4.56 6.69
N SER A 97 2.29 -5.23 6.77
CA SER A 97 3.28 -5.22 5.68
C SER A 97 2.73 -5.62 4.32
N CYS A 98 1.74 -6.51 4.30
CA CYS A 98 1.19 -7.10 3.07
C CYS A 98 2.31 -7.75 2.24
N SER A 99 3.25 -8.42 2.91
CA SER A 99 4.30 -9.20 2.27
C SER A 99 3.74 -10.43 1.55
N CYS A 100 4.34 -10.75 0.41
CA CYS A 100 4.01 -11.95 -0.36
C CYS A 100 5.24 -12.40 -1.15
N ARG A 101 5.13 -13.52 -1.88
CA ARG A 101 6.25 -14.04 -2.69
C ARG A 101 6.76 -13.06 -3.76
N LEU A 102 5.92 -12.14 -4.22
CA LEU A 102 6.30 -11.11 -5.22
C LEU A 102 6.90 -9.86 -4.58
N THR A 103 6.60 -9.62 -3.30
CA THR A 103 7.00 -8.44 -2.53
C THR A 103 7.40 -8.91 -1.12
N PRO A 104 8.63 -9.44 -0.94
CA PRO A 104 9.05 -10.08 0.31
C PRO A 104 8.98 -9.16 1.54
N HIS A 105 9.29 -7.88 1.34
CA HIS A 105 9.18 -6.85 2.38
C HIS A 105 7.75 -6.28 2.49
N GLY A 106 6.91 -6.55 1.49
CA GLY A 106 5.54 -6.04 1.42
C GLY A 106 5.44 -4.64 0.82
N VAL A 107 4.21 -4.15 0.74
CA VAL A 107 3.88 -2.82 0.19
C VAL A 107 4.14 -1.70 1.19
N SER A 108 4.17 -2.05 2.49
CA SER A 108 4.31 -1.12 3.61
C SER A 108 5.03 -1.84 4.78
N PRO A 109 6.35 -2.09 4.68
CA PRO A 109 7.09 -2.95 5.62
C PRO A 109 7.01 -2.49 7.08
N SER A 110 6.91 -1.18 7.29
CA SER A 110 6.82 -0.52 8.60
C SER A 110 5.40 -0.49 9.18
N ALA A 111 4.38 -1.05 8.51
CA ALA A 111 3.02 -1.03 9.06
C ALA A 111 2.89 -1.89 10.31
N HIS A 112 2.24 -1.30 11.31
CA HIS A 112 1.95 -1.92 12.59
C HIS A 112 0.51 -2.42 12.64
N LEU A 113 0.33 -3.69 13.05
CA LEU A 113 -0.99 -4.33 13.03
C LEU A 113 -1.98 -3.76 14.06
N GLY A 114 -1.45 -3.21 15.17
CA GLY A 114 -2.24 -2.85 16.35
C GLY A 114 -2.01 -1.42 16.82
N ASP A 115 -1.53 -0.53 15.96
CA ASP A 115 -1.33 0.89 16.29
C ASP A 115 -2.62 1.72 16.10
N GLY A 116 -3.65 1.15 15.45
CA GLY A 116 -4.89 1.85 15.11
C GLY A 116 -4.79 2.75 13.87
N CYS A 117 -3.69 2.66 13.13
CA CYS A 117 -3.45 3.41 11.91
C CYS A 117 -3.44 2.48 10.68
N ALA A 118 -3.42 3.10 9.50
CA ALA A 118 -3.20 2.40 8.25
C ALA A 118 -2.33 3.26 7.34
N ASP A 119 -1.37 2.63 6.69
CA ASP A 119 -0.52 3.30 5.72
C ASP A 119 -1.30 3.55 4.44
N LEU A 120 -1.23 4.78 3.93
CA LEU A 120 -1.82 5.15 2.65
C LEU A 120 -0.72 5.35 1.61
N ILE A 121 -0.78 4.56 0.54
CA ILE A 121 0.12 4.63 -0.61
C ILE A 121 -0.65 5.22 -1.80
N LEU A 122 -0.17 6.35 -2.30
CA LEU A 122 -0.71 7.04 -3.46
C LEU A 122 0.35 7.11 -4.57
N VAL A 123 0.06 6.52 -5.72
CA VAL A 123 0.90 6.63 -6.92
C VAL A 123 0.16 7.46 -7.96
N ALA A 124 0.69 8.65 -8.23
CA ALA A 124 0.13 9.55 -9.23
C ALA A 124 0.07 8.87 -10.62
N GLY A 125 -1.03 9.10 -11.32
CA GLY A 125 -1.28 8.55 -12.65
C GLY A 125 -0.51 9.26 -13.77
N GLY A 126 -0.72 8.78 -14.99
CA GLY A 126 -0.24 9.43 -16.21
C GLY A 126 1.10 8.95 -16.76
N SER A 127 1.85 8.09 -16.05
CA SER A 127 3.13 7.54 -16.55
C SER A 127 3.31 6.07 -16.21
N ARG A 128 3.58 5.26 -17.25
CA ARG A 128 3.93 3.84 -17.13
C ARG A 128 5.21 3.64 -16.32
N PHE A 129 6.18 4.54 -16.46
CA PHE A 129 7.42 4.46 -15.72
C PHE A 129 7.21 4.63 -14.22
N ARG A 130 6.24 5.46 -13.81
CA ARG A 130 5.95 5.71 -12.39
C ARG A 130 5.35 4.49 -11.71
N ILE A 131 4.41 3.81 -12.36
CA ILE A 131 3.86 2.55 -11.84
C ILE A 131 4.91 1.43 -11.86
N LEU A 132 5.70 1.33 -12.92
CA LEU A 132 6.77 0.32 -13.00
C LEU A 132 7.84 0.55 -11.94
N SER A 133 8.27 1.81 -11.73
CA SER A 133 9.23 2.16 -10.67
C SER A 133 8.69 1.85 -9.29
N TYR A 134 7.39 2.10 -9.06
CA TYR A 134 6.75 1.76 -7.80
C TYR A 134 6.74 0.24 -7.57
N LEU A 135 6.34 -0.55 -8.57
CA LEU A 135 6.33 -2.01 -8.48
C LEU A 135 7.73 -2.59 -8.26
N TYR A 136 8.73 -2.04 -8.97
CA TYR A 136 10.13 -2.43 -8.80
C TYR A 136 10.63 -2.15 -7.37
N ARG A 137 10.42 -0.92 -6.86
CA ARG A 137 10.79 -0.57 -5.47
C ARG A 137 10.08 -1.45 -4.44
N THR A 138 8.81 -1.75 -4.67
CA THR A 138 8.04 -2.60 -3.76
C THR A 138 8.50 -4.05 -3.79
N SER A 139 8.92 -4.56 -4.95
CA SER A 139 9.43 -5.92 -5.11
C SER A 139 10.84 -6.08 -4.55
N CYS A 140 11.74 -5.11 -4.79
CA CYS A 140 13.16 -5.23 -4.47
C CYS A 140 13.57 -4.61 -3.13
N THR A 141 13.00 -3.46 -2.75
CA THR A 141 13.45 -2.68 -1.57
C THR A 141 12.36 -2.52 -0.51
N GLY A 142 11.13 -2.98 -0.78
CA GLY A 142 10.01 -2.88 0.16
C GLY A 142 9.36 -1.50 0.21
N ASN A 143 9.54 -0.63 -0.78
CA ASN A 143 8.96 0.72 -0.74
C ASN A 143 9.34 1.53 0.52
N SER A 144 10.47 1.21 1.17
CA SER A 144 11.05 2.06 2.20
C SER A 144 11.51 3.37 1.55
N SER A 145 11.10 4.48 2.13
CA SER A 145 11.70 5.79 1.91
C SER A 145 13.16 5.67 2.34
N LEU A 146 14.10 5.72 1.40
CA LEU A 146 15.47 6.09 1.72
C LEU A 146 15.50 7.60 2.00
#